data_AF-A0A2U8WW38-F1
#
_entry.id   AF-A0A2U8WW38-F1
#
_cell.length_a   1.000
_cell.length_b   1.000
_cell.length_c   1.000
_cell.angle_alpha   90.00
_cell.angle_beta   90.00
_cell.angle_gamma   90.00
#
_symmetry.space_group_name_H-M   'P 1'
#
loop_
_entity.id
_entity.type
_entity.pdbx_description
1 polymer ?
#
loop_
_entity_poly.entity_id
_entity_poly.type
_entity_poly.pdbx_seq_one_letter_code
_entity_poly.pdbx_strand_id
1 'polypeptide(L)'
;MRRPKLVTTPDAASTTDADLSGLLTRRESLVIRQAGLSAELERAISARRELLIQGGDAAAIADAEHAVRDLESTALGVTDAVAELDRRVAAAEARIAADRDEAERETAAAGLERNATDIEKAAAGLKRALEGVATAHAALLGSIAPAAAGQYDPHIGTASPADIARAFLLHGLAEALPSLDVTAEVRRWSTYAMAGTVEGADPVAMAAEFGARLRETAGSIRERVIGPALPVHVEVMPHIEVPRPEMQIVALEPFTFTDAAGSPAYLPAWTHTIATPAAERAIEAGLALELDTEEGRDAFEKLKRRREGSMSTNPPEHYVDLGFSLKEWRATELSQLKDAWHAGQERRAA
;
A
#
# COMPACT_ATOMS: atom_id res chain seq x y z
N MET A 1 -50.56 -14.86 -11.13
CA MET A 1 -49.54 -13.97 -11.73
C MET A 1 -48.20 -14.69 -11.72
N ARG A 2 -47.73 -15.17 -12.87
CA ARG A 2 -46.43 -15.86 -13.02
C ARG A 2 -45.32 -14.80 -13.05
N ARG A 3 -44.36 -14.90 -12.12
CA ARG A 3 -43.11 -14.13 -12.19
C ARG A 3 -42.35 -14.50 -13.48
N PRO A 4 -41.82 -13.53 -14.24
CA PRO A 4 -40.93 -13.84 -15.35
C PRO A 4 -39.66 -14.47 -14.80
N LYS A 5 -39.27 -15.63 -15.33
CA LYS A 5 -37.93 -16.20 -15.11
C LYS A 5 -36.92 -15.24 -15.73
N LEU A 6 -36.03 -14.69 -14.89
CA LEU A 6 -34.76 -14.13 -15.34
C LEU A 6 -34.01 -15.26 -16.05
N VAL A 7 -34.02 -15.23 -17.38
CA VAL A 7 -33.08 -15.97 -18.20
C VAL A 7 -31.77 -15.22 -18.04
N THR A 8 -30.92 -15.71 -17.14
CA THR A 8 -29.50 -15.36 -17.11
C THR A 8 -28.91 -15.79 -18.44
N THR A 9 -28.75 -14.85 -19.37
CA THR A 9 -27.88 -15.01 -20.52
C THR A 9 -26.50 -15.45 -19.99
N PRO A 10 -25.94 -16.56 -20.47
CA PRO A 10 -24.57 -16.92 -20.11
C PRO A 10 -23.66 -15.75 -20.45
N ASP A 11 -22.74 -15.46 -19.53
CA ASP A 11 -21.81 -14.35 -19.61
C ASP A 11 -21.02 -14.47 -20.93
N ALA A 12 -21.06 -13.45 -21.80
CA ALA A 12 -20.48 -13.52 -23.14
C ALA A 12 -18.96 -13.82 -23.10
N ALA A 13 -18.30 -13.45 -21.99
CA ALA A 13 -16.93 -13.84 -21.69
C ALA A 13 -16.77 -15.36 -21.52
N SER A 14 -17.67 -15.99 -20.75
CA SER A 14 -17.65 -17.44 -20.50
C SER A 14 -17.87 -18.28 -21.77
N THR A 15 -18.65 -17.77 -22.72
CA THR A 15 -18.84 -18.41 -24.02
C THR A 15 -17.62 -18.26 -24.92
N THR A 16 -16.93 -17.11 -24.88
CA THR A 16 -15.76 -16.84 -25.72
C THR A 16 -14.52 -17.62 -25.25
N ASP A 17 -14.34 -17.77 -23.93
CA ASP A 17 -13.28 -18.60 -23.35
C ASP A 17 -13.50 -20.10 -23.63
N ALA A 18 -14.76 -20.56 -23.56
CA ALA A 18 -15.12 -21.93 -23.93
C ALA A 18 -14.87 -22.21 -25.42
N ASP A 19 -15.16 -21.24 -26.29
CA ASP A 19 -14.89 -21.33 -27.72
C ASP A 19 -13.39 -21.38 -28.01
N LEU A 20 -12.56 -20.56 -27.34
CA LEU A 20 -11.10 -20.61 -27.47
C LEU A 20 -10.54 -21.97 -27.03
N SER A 21 -11.00 -22.49 -25.89
CA SER A 21 -10.61 -23.82 -25.40
C SER A 21 -10.98 -24.93 -26.40
N GLY A 22 -12.16 -24.84 -27.00
CA GLY A 22 -12.60 -25.75 -28.06
C GLY A 22 -11.73 -25.67 -29.33
N LEU A 23 -11.28 -24.47 -29.72
CA LEU A 23 -10.37 -24.27 -30.85
C LEU A 23 -8.98 -24.84 -30.57
N LEU A 24 -8.42 -24.61 -29.38
CA LEU A 24 -7.12 -25.14 -28.95
C LEU A 24 -7.10 -26.67 -28.94
N THR A 25 -8.14 -27.29 -28.39
CA THR A 25 -8.28 -28.76 -28.35
C THR A 25 -8.30 -29.36 -29.77
N ARG A 26 -9.05 -28.73 -30.69
CA ARG A 26 -9.12 -29.18 -32.09
C ARG A 26 -7.79 -29.00 -32.82
N ARG A 27 -7.09 -27.89 -32.55
CA ARG A 27 -5.77 -27.60 -33.09
C ARG A 27 -4.75 -28.65 -32.66
N GLU A 28 -4.69 -28.95 -31.35
CA GLU A 28 -3.81 -29.98 -30.80
C GLU A 28 -4.07 -31.34 -31.45
N SER A 29 -5.35 -31.73 -31.56
CA SER A 29 -5.74 -32.97 -32.22
C SER A 29 -5.28 -33.05 -33.68
N LEU A 30 -5.37 -31.94 -34.43
CA LEU A 30 -4.93 -31.89 -35.83
C LEU A 30 -3.41 -31.85 -35.97
N VAL A 31 -2.68 -31.20 -35.07
CA VAL A 31 -1.20 -31.22 -35.04
C VAL A 31 -0.68 -32.63 -34.78
N ILE A 32 -1.28 -33.35 -33.83
CA ILE A 32 -0.96 -34.77 -33.58
C ILE A 32 -1.22 -35.60 -34.85
N ARG A 33 -2.36 -35.39 -35.51
CA ARG A 33 -2.69 -36.07 -36.77
C ARG A 33 -1.71 -35.73 -37.90
N GLN A 34 -1.28 -34.48 -38.01
CA GLN A 34 -0.30 -34.03 -39.01
C GLN A 34 1.06 -34.72 -38.83
N ALA A 35 1.53 -34.86 -37.59
CA ALA A 35 2.75 -35.60 -37.28
C ALA A 35 2.63 -37.08 -37.66
N GLY A 36 1.49 -37.71 -37.34
CA GLY A 36 1.20 -39.09 -37.74
C GLY A 36 1.19 -39.30 -39.26
N LEU A 37 0.51 -38.41 -40.00
CA LEU A 37 0.45 -38.43 -41.46
C LEU A 37 1.82 -38.23 -42.11
N SER A 38 2.68 -37.38 -41.54
CA SER A 38 4.04 -37.18 -42.05
C SER A 38 4.85 -38.47 -41.96
N ALA A 39 4.77 -39.19 -40.84
CA ALA A 39 5.43 -40.49 -40.68
C ALA A 39 4.82 -41.60 -41.57
N GLU A 40 3.53 -41.54 -41.88
CA GLU A 40 2.88 -42.43 -42.87
C GLU A 40 3.35 -42.14 -44.29
N LEU A 41 3.43 -40.86 -44.67
CA LEU A 41 3.90 -40.43 -45.97
C LEU A 41 5.36 -40.83 -46.23
N GLU A 42 6.26 -40.63 -45.25
CA GLU A 42 7.67 -41.06 -45.36
C GLU A 42 7.80 -42.58 -45.56
N ARG A 43 6.98 -43.36 -44.87
CA ARG A 43 6.91 -44.82 -45.06
C ARG A 43 6.41 -45.19 -46.46
N ALA A 44 5.36 -44.53 -46.95
CA ALA A 44 4.82 -44.77 -48.28
C ALA A 44 5.83 -44.39 -49.38
N ILE A 45 6.54 -43.27 -49.24
CA ILE A 45 7.60 -42.83 -50.15
C ILE A 45 8.74 -43.86 -50.17
N SER A 46 9.15 -44.36 -49.00
CA SER A 46 10.21 -45.36 -48.87
C SER A 46 9.81 -46.69 -49.51
N ALA A 47 8.57 -47.15 -49.28
CA ALA A 47 8.02 -48.36 -49.90
C ALA A 47 7.96 -48.24 -51.43
N ARG A 48 7.48 -47.09 -51.96
CA ARG A 48 7.50 -46.80 -53.40
C ARG A 48 8.92 -46.85 -53.97
N ARG A 49 9.90 -46.24 -53.27
CA ARG A 49 11.30 -46.22 -53.70
C ARG A 49 11.88 -47.63 -53.77
N GLU A 50 11.57 -48.48 -52.79
CA GLU A 50 12.05 -49.87 -52.77
C GLU A 50 11.50 -50.68 -53.96
N LEU A 51 10.19 -50.55 -54.24
CA LEU A 51 9.56 -51.20 -55.41
C LEU A 51 10.21 -50.77 -56.74
N LEU A 52 10.57 -49.49 -56.87
CA LEU A 52 11.26 -48.98 -58.06
C LEU A 52 12.70 -49.53 -58.18
N ILE A 53 13.43 -49.68 -57.07
CA ILE A 53 14.80 -50.21 -57.06
C ILE A 53 14.81 -51.71 -57.38
N GLN A 54 13.88 -52.48 -56.79
CA GLN A 54 13.81 -53.92 -56.95
C GLN A 54 13.20 -54.36 -58.30
N GLY A 55 12.64 -53.42 -59.08
CA GLY A 55 11.98 -53.74 -60.34
C GLY A 55 10.63 -54.44 -60.15
N GLY A 56 9.83 -53.97 -59.19
CA GLY A 56 8.47 -54.46 -58.96
C GLY A 56 7.59 -54.33 -60.21
N ASP A 57 6.50 -55.10 -60.26
CA ASP A 57 5.58 -55.04 -61.39
C ASP A 57 4.86 -53.67 -61.48
N ALA A 58 4.36 -53.37 -62.68
CA ALA A 58 3.74 -52.07 -62.96
C ALA A 58 2.50 -51.79 -62.11
N ALA A 59 1.77 -52.82 -61.66
CA ALA A 59 0.57 -52.65 -60.85
C ALA A 59 0.95 -52.26 -59.41
N ALA A 60 1.93 -52.95 -58.82
CA ALA A 60 2.43 -52.64 -57.48
C ALA A 60 3.04 -51.23 -57.39
N ILE A 61 3.74 -50.78 -58.44
CA ILE A 61 4.26 -49.41 -58.51
C ILE A 61 3.13 -48.39 -58.59
N ALA A 62 2.11 -48.64 -59.43
CA ALA A 62 0.96 -47.74 -59.56
C ALA A 62 0.16 -47.60 -58.25
N ASP A 63 -0.04 -48.69 -57.52
CA ASP A 63 -0.70 -48.68 -56.21
C ASP A 63 0.10 -47.88 -55.18
N ALA A 64 1.43 -48.06 -55.14
CA ALA A 64 2.31 -47.31 -54.25
C ALA A 64 2.34 -45.80 -54.58
N GLU A 65 2.29 -45.44 -55.87
CA GLU A 65 2.15 -44.05 -56.30
C GLU A 65 0.81 -43.43 -55.92
N HIS A 66 -0.28 -44.20 -56.01
CA HIS A 66 -1.60 -43.74 -55.59
C HIS A 66 -1.62 -43.48 -54.08
N ALA A 67 -1.10 -44.41 -53.28
CA ALA A 67 -1.02 -44.27 -51.83
C ALA A 67 -0.23 -43.02 -51.41
N VAL A 68 0.91 -42.75 -52.07
CA VAL A 68 1.68 -41.53 -51.84
C VAL A 68 0.86 -40.28 -52.17
N ARG A 69 0.19 -40.23 -53.33
CA ARG A 69 -0.63 -39.08 -53.73
C ARG A 69 -1.79 -38.80 -52.77
N ASP A 70 -2.48 -39.84 -52.29
CA ASP A 70 -3.58 -39.69 -51.34
C ASP A 70 -3.10 -39.14 -49.98
N LEU A 71 -1.95 -39.63 -49.50
CA LEU A 71 -1.33 -39.16 -48.27
C LEU A 71 -0.81 -37.72 -48.41
N GLU A 72 -0.20 -37.36 -49.53
CA GLU A 72 0.22 -35.98 -49.83
C GLU A 72 -0.99 -35.03 -49.83
N SER A 73 -2.07 -35.39 -50.52
CA SER A 73 -3.30 -34.59 -50.56
C SER A 73 -3.92 -34.43 -49.17
N THR A 74 -3.94 -35.51 -48.37
CA THR A 74 -4.47 -35.48 -47.01
C THR A 74 -3.60 -34.63 -46.08
N ALA A 75 -2.27 -34.75 -46.18
CA ALA A 75 -1.32 -33.96 -45.40
C ALA A 75 -1.43 -32.46 -45.72
N LEU A 76 -1.61 -32.09 -46.99
CA LEU A 76 -1.88 -30.71 -47.40
C LEU A 76 -3.19 -30.18 -46.80
N GLY A 77 -4.27 -30.96 -46.87
CA GLY A 77 -5.56 -30.57 -46.30
C GLY A 77 -5.53 -30.41 -44.77
N VAL A 78 -4.80 -31.27 -44.05
CA VAL A 78 -4.60 -31.13 -42.59
C VAL A 78 -3.73 -29.90 -42.27
N THR A 79 -2.69 -29.65 -43.05
CA THR A 79 -1.83 -28.47 -42.88
C THR A 79 -2.62 -27.16 -43.04
N ASP A 80 -3.46 -27.07 -44.07
CA ASP A 80 -4.36 -25.93 -44.27
C ASP A 80 -5.36 -25.76 -43.12
N ALA A 81 -5.96 -26.85 -42.65
CA ALA A 81 -6.88 -26.84 -41.51
C ALA A 81 -6.21 -26.36 -40.21
N VAL A 82 -4.96 -26.77 -39.95
CA VAL A 82 -4.17 -26.27 -38.80
C VAL A 82 -3.92 -24.77 -38.94
N ALA A 83 -3.50 -24.29 -40.12
CA ALA A 83 -3.24 -22.88 -40.37
C ALA A 83 -4.51 -22.00 -40.24
N GLU A 84 -5.68 -22.51 -40.64
CA GLU A 84 -6.96 -21.85 -40.40
C GLU A 84 -7.32 -21.80 -38.91
N LEU A 85 -7.08 -22.89 -38.16
CA LEU A 85 -7.30 -22.89 -36.71
C LEU A 85 -6.35 -21.93 -35.98
N ASP A 86 -5.08 -21.84 -36.38
CA ASP A 86 -4.13 -20.85 -35.85
C ASP A 86 -4.68 -19.42 -36.03
N ARG A 87 -5.19 -19.10 -37.23
CA ARG A 87 -5.82 -17.79 -37.51
C ARG A 87 -7.05 -17.53 -36.62
N ARG A 88 -7.90 -18.54 -36.40
CA ARG A 88 -9.08 -18.41 -35.55
C ARG A 88 -8.74 -18.27 -34.07
N VAL A 89 -7.73 -18.99 -33.60
CA VAL A 89 -7.22 -18.87 -32.22
C VAL A 89 -6.69 -17.45 -31.99
N ALA A 90 -5.82 -16.95 -32.87
CA ALA A 90 -5.30 -15.60 -32.75
C ALA A 90 -6.40 -14.52 -32.78
N ALA A 91 -7.42 -14.69 -33.63
CA ALA A 91 -8.56 -13.77 -33.67
C ALA A 91 -9.43 -13.83 -32.39
N ALA A 92 -9.61 -15.03 -31.82
CA ALA A 92 -10.35 -15.21 -30.57
C ALA A 92 -9.59 -14.60 -29.37
N GLU A 93 -8.28 -14.84 -29.28
CA GLU A 93 -7.40 -14.24 -28.26
C GLU A 93 -7.41 -12.71 -28.33
N ALA A 94 -7.30 -12.13 -29.53
CA ALA A 94 -7.36 -10.69 -29.73
C ALA A 94 -8.71 -10.09 -29.29
N ARG A 95 -9.82 -10.81 -29.54
CA ARG A 95 -11.15 -10.38 -29.08
C ARG A 95 -11.26 -10.43 -27.56
N ILE A 96 -10.81 -11.52 -26.93
CA ILE A 96 -10.81 -11.64 -25.46
C ILE A 96 -9.99 -10.54 -24.81
N ALA A 97 -8.81 -10.23 -25.36
CA ALA A 97 -7.98 -9.13 -24.86
C ALA A 97 -8.69 -7.78 -24.98
N ALA A 98 -9.31 -7.50 -26.14
CA ALA A 98 -10.07 -6.27 -26.34
C ALA A 98 -11.28 -6.15 -25.39
N ASP A 99 -11.99 -7.26 -25.16
CA ASP A 99 -13.14 -7.29 -24.24
C ASP A 99 -12.70 -7.06 -22.79
N ARG A 100 -11.55 -7.61 -22.38
CA ARG A 100 -10.96 -7.37 -21.05
C ARG A 100 -10.55 -5.91 -20.88
N ASP A 101 -9.84 -5.35 -21.86
CA ASP A 101 -9.43 -3.94 -21.83
C ASP A 101 -10.63 -3.00 -21.73
N GLU A 102 -11.73 -3.30 -22.45
CA GLU A 102 -12.96 -2.51 -22.40
C GLU A 102 -13.66 -2.66 -21.03
N ALA A 103 -13.74 -3.88 -20.50
CA ALA A 103 -14.32 -4.12 -19.18
C ALA A 103 -13.53 -3.43 -18.05
N GLU A 104 -12.20 -3.41 -18.12
CA GLU A 104 -11.34 -2.69 -17.17
C GLU A 104 -11.59 -1.17 -17.22
N ARG A 105 -11.67 -0.60 -18.43
CA ARG A 105 -12.00 0.82 -18.63
C ARG A 105 -13.37 1.17 -18.08
N GLU A 106 -14.39 0.37 -18.40
CA GLU A 106 -15.74 0.64 -17.91
C GLU A 106 -15.81 0.51 -16.39
N THR A 107 -15.13 -0.48 -15.81
CA THR A 107 -15.05 -0.64 -14.34
C THR A 107 -14.41 0.58 -13.67
N ALA A 108 -13.30 1.08 -14.23
CA ALA A 108 -12.63 2.28 -13.72
C ALA A 108 -13.51 3.53 -13.85
N ALA A 109 -14.11 3.75 -15.03
CA ALA A 109 -14.99 4.88 -15.30
C ALA A 109 -16.24 4.87 -14.39
N ALA A 110 -16.93 3.74 -14.29
CA ALA A 110 -18.08 3.56 -13.40
C ALA A 110 -17.69 3.69 -11.92
N GLY A 111 -16.46 3.36 -11.54
CA GLY A 111 -15.89 3.63 -10.23
C GLY A 111 -15.84 5.13 -9.91
N LEU A 112 -15.31 5.94 -10.82
CA LEU A 112 -15.22 7.39 -10.66
C LEU A 112 -16.59 8.08 -10.59
N GLU A 113 -17.55 7.63 -11.40
CA GLU A 113 -18.91 8.18 -11.40
C GLU A 113 -19.67 7.88 -10.10
N ARG A 114 -19.48 6.67 -9.56
CA ARG A 114 -20.00 6.31 -8.23
C ARG A 114 -19.36 7.16 -7.15
N ASN A 115 -18.03 7.31 -7.16
CA ASN A 115 -17.32 8.16 -6.20
C ASN A 115 -17.81 9.62 -6.26
N ALA A 116 -18.00 10.17 -7.47
CA ALA A 116 -18.55 11.51 -7.64
C ALA A 116 -19.92 11.66 -6.95
N THR A 117 -20.81 10.69 -7.18
CA THR A 117 -22.15 10.68 -6.59
C THR A 117 -22.10 10.57 -5.07
N ASP A 118 -21.23 9.71 -4.53
CA ASP A 118 -21.08 9.51 -3.10
C ASP A 118 -20.49 10.74 -2.40
N ILE A 119 -19.51 11.41 -3.03
CA ILE A 119 -18.93 12.67 -2.54
C ILE A 119 -19.99 13.78 -2.51
N GLU A 120 -20.74 13.97 -3.59
CA GLU A 120 -21.82 14.97 -3.66
C GLU A 120 -22.88 14.73 -2.58
N LYS A 121 -23.26 13.46 -2.38
CA LYS A 121 -24.20 13.06 -1.32
C LYS A 121 -23.63 13.31 0.08
N ALA A 122 -22.37 12.97 0.32
CA ALA A 122 -21.70 13.21 1.60
C ALA A 122 -21.59 14.72 1.90
N ALA A 123 -21.24 15.53 0.91
CA ALA A 123 -21.17 16.99 1.06
C ALA A 123 -22.54 17.62 1.36
N ALA A 124 -23.62 17.12 0.72
CA ALA A 124 -24.98 17.53 1.06
C ALA A 124 -25.36 17.14 2.51
N GLY A 125 -24.92 15.96 2.97
CA GLY A 125 -25.06 15.54 4.37
C GLY A 125 -24.31 16.45 5.33
N LEU A 126 -23.07 16.80 5.00
CA LEU A 126 -22.23 17.72 5.78
C LEU A 126 -22.88 19.11 5.88
N LYS A 127 -23.41 19.66 4.78
CA LYS A 127 -24.11 20.94 4.78
C LYS A 127 -25.28 20.96 5.76
N ARG A 128 -26.12 19.91 5.76
CA ARG A 128 -27.23 19.78 6.73
C ARG A 128 -26.74 19.70 8.17
N ALA A 129 -25.64 18.97 8.42
CA ALA A 129 -25.06 18.90 9.75
C ALA A 129 -24.55 20.27 10.21
N LEU A 130 -23.89 21.03 9.32
CA LEU A 130 -23.42 22.40 9.59
C LEU A 130 -24.58 23.37 9.87
N GLU A 131 -25.70 23.26 9.16
CA GLU A 131 -26.93 24.01 9.46
C GLU A 131 -27.47 23.68 10.86
N GLY A 132 -27.41 22.41 11.26
CA GLY A 132 -27.74 21.95 12.61
C GLY A 132 -26.80 22.54 13.68
N VAL A 133 -25.49 22.53 13.43
CA VAL A 133 -24.48 23.15 14.30
C VAL A 133 -24.71 24.65 14.42
N ALA A 134 -25.00 25.34 13.31
CA ALA A 134 -25.32 26.77 13.33
C ALA A 134 -26.56 27.09 14.19
N THR A 135 -27.59 26.25 14.08
CA THR A 135 -28.81 26.37 14.91
C THR A 135 -28.51 26.14 16.39
N ALA A 136 -27.75 25.10 16.72
CA ALA A 136 -27.35 24.79 18.09
C ALA A 136 -26.46 25.89 18.70
N HIS A 137 -25.52 26.44 17.92
CA HIS A 137 -24.67 27.55 18.33
C HIS A 137 -25.49 28.83 18.58
N ALA A 138 -26.49 29.14 17.73
CA ALA A 138 -27.39 30.27 17.97
C ALA A 138 -28.22 30.09 19.26
N ALA A 139 -28.69 28.87 19.55
CA ALA A 139 -29.41 28.56 20.78
C ALA A 139 -28.51 28.65 22.03
N LEU A 140 -27.26 28.18 21.95
CA LEU A 140 -26.26 28.31 23.00
C LEU A 140 -25.97 29.79 23.28
N LEU A 141 -25.72 30.57 22.23
CA LEU A 141 -25.50 32.01 22.32
C LEU A 141 -26.69 32.71 23.01
N GLY A 142 -27.92 32.39 22.60
CA GLY A 142 -29.13 32.95 23.20
C GLY A 142 -29.35 32.54 24.66
N SER A 143 -28.72 31.45 25.11
CA SER A 143 -28.84 30.95 26.48
C SER A 143 -27.81 31.56 27.44
N ILE A 144 -26.73 32.15 26.93
CA ILE A 144 -25.68 32.77 27.75
C ILE A 144 -26.09 34.20 28.08
N ALA A 145 -26.59 34.41 29.31
CA ALA A 145 -26.91 35.75 29.79
C ALA A 145 -25.63 36.60 29.96
N PRO A 146 -25.66 37.93 29.71
CA PRO A 146 -24.50 38.80 29.89
C PRO A 146 -23.90 38.76 31.30
N ALA A 147 -24.73 38.63 32.33
CA ALA A 147 -24.27 38.50 33.72
C ALA A 147 -23.50 37.19 33.97
N ALA A 148 -23.92 36.09 33.33
CA ALA A 148 -23.23 34.80 33.41
C ALA A 148 -21.91 34.82 32.61
N ALA A 149 -21.87 35.56 31.49
CA ALA A 149 -20.67 35.69 30.68
C ALA A 149 -19.49 36.32 31.45
N GLY A 150 -19.78 37.26 32.35
CA GLY A 150 -18.79 37.85 33.26
C GLY A 150 -18.17 36.88 34.29
N GLN A 151 -18.65 35.63 34.38
CA GLN A 151 -18.13 34.59 35.28
C GLN A 151 -17.29 33.53 34.55
N TYR A 152 -17.19 33.58 33.22
CA TYR A 152 -16.55 32.53 32.42
C TYR A 152 -15.03 32.43 32.65
N ASP A 153 -14.34 33.57 32.73
CA ASP A 153 -12.95 33.64 33.17
C ASP A 153 -12.69 34.95 33.96
N PRO A 154 -12.80 34.91 35.31
CA PRO A 154 -12.62 36.09 36.14
C PRO A 154 -11.20 36.67 36.13
N HIS A 155 -10.20 35.93 35.63
CA HIS A 155 -8.79 36.32 35.68
C HIS A 155 -8.30 37.03 34.42
N ILE A 156 -8.95 36.79 33.27
CA ILE A 156 -8.56 37.33 31.96
C ILE A 156 -9.46 38.51 31.51
N GLY A 157 -10.67 38.62 32.06
CA GLY A 157 -11.58 39.74 31.82
C GLY A 157 -13.01 39.30 31.48
N THR A 158 -13.91 40.27 31.25
CA THR A 158 -15.29 39.96 30.86
C THR A 158 -15.36 39.49 29.40
N ALA A 159 -15.62 38.20 29.18
CA ALA A 159 -15.93 37.66 27.86
C ALA A 159 -17.37 38.02 27.46
N SER A 160 -17.63 38.24 26.16
CA SER A 160 -19.00 38.39 25.69
C SER A 160 -19.68 37.01 25.56
N PRO A 161 -21.03 36.93 25.64
CA PRO A 161 -21.76 35.68 25.33
C PRO A 161 -21.37 35.04 24.00
N ALA A 162 -21.04 35.87 23.00
CA ALA A 162 -20.61 35.42 21.68
C ALA A 162 -19.21 34.78 21.70
N ASP A 163 -18.30 35.26 22.56
CA ASP A 163 -16.96 34.69 22.67
C ASP A 163 -17.00 33.34 23.39
N ILE A 164 -17.87 33.23 24.40
CA ILE A 164 -18.09 31.99 25.15
C ILE A 164 -18.74 30.92 24.26
N ALA A 165 -19.82 31.25 23.55
CA ALA A 165 -20.46 30.30 22.63
C ALA A 165 -19.49 29.79 21.55
N ARG A 166 -18.63 30.68 21.04
CA ARG A 166 -17.55 30.32 20.10
C ARG A 166 -16.52 29.39 20.73
N ALA A 167 -16.08 29.67 21.95
CA ALA A 167 -15.13 28.81 22.66
C ALA A 167 -15.70 27.39 22.84
N PHE A 168 -16.96 27.25 23.26
CA PHE A 168 -17.63 25.94 23.37
C PHE A 168 -17.70 25.21 22.03
N LEU A 169 -18.04 25.91 20.94
CA LEU A 169 -18.09 25.31 19.61
C LEU A 169 -16.71 24.81 19.16
N LEU A 170 -15.65 25.62 19.33
CA LEU A 170 -14.30 25.25 18.92
C LEU A 170 -13.75 24.07 19.73
N HIS A 171 -13.99 24.02 21.05
CA HIS A 171 -13.62 22.88 21.88
C HIS A 171 -14.38 21.61 21.48
N GLY A 172 -15.69 21.71 21.23
CA GLY A 172 -16.50 20.59 20.76
C GLY A 172 -16.05 20.07 19.39
N LEU A 173 -15.65 20.96 18.47
CA LEU A 173 -15.09 20.57 17.18
C LEU A 173 -13.73 19.87 17.33
N ALA A 174 -12.84 20.37 18.20
CA ALA A 174 -11.56 19.75 18.46
C ALA A 174 -11.68 18.34 19.09
N GLU A 175 -12.68 18.13 19.94
CA GLU A 175 -12.99 16.82 20.52
C GLU A 175 -13.60 15.86 19.48
N ALA A 176 -14.57 16.34 18.70
CA ALA A 176 -15.28 15.52 17.72
C ALA A 176 -14.43 15.19 16.48
N LEU A 177 -13.46 16.05 16.12
CA LEU A 177 -12.61 15.92 14.94
C LEU A 177 -11.13 16.13 15.29
N PRO A 178 -10.50 15.19 16.02
CA PRO A 178 -9.13 15.37 16.52
C PRO A 178 -8.06 15.38 15.42
N SER A 179 -8.39 14.90 14.21
CA SER A 179 -7.51 14.94 13.02
C SER A 179 -7.60 16.25 12.25
N LEU A 180 -8.62 17.07 12.52
CA LEU A 180 -8.69 18.42 12.00
C LEU A 180 -7.72 19.26 12.82
N ASP A 181 -6.69 19.84 12.19
CA ASP A 181 -5.78 20.78 12.84
C ASP A 181 -6.51 22.11 13.07
N VAL A 182 -7.52 22.08 13.94
CA VAL A 182 -8.20 23.28 14.46
C VAL A 182 -7.17 24.13 15.24
N THR A 183 -6.03 23.53 15.64
CA THR A 183 -4.94 24.17 16.37
C THR A 183 -4.12 25.19 15.57
N ALA A 184 -4.13 25.18 14.24
CA ALA A 184 -3.54 26.24 13.41
C ALA A 184 -4.27 27.59 13.54
N GLU A 185 -5.56 27.57 13.93
CA GLU A 185 -6.35 28.78 14.20
C GLU A 185 -6.67 28.99 15.70
N VAL A 186 -6.54 27.94 16.54
CA VAL A 186 -6.93 27.98 17.96
C VAL A 186 -5.77 28.28 18.93
N ARG A 187 -4.50 28.25 18.51
CA ARG A 187 -3.40 28.65 19.42
C ARG A 187 -2.56 29.82 18.91
N ARG A 188 -2.71 30.95 19.61
CA ARG A 188 -1.67 31.51 20.50
C ARG A 188 -2.24 32.70 21.30
N TRP A 189 -2.86 32.42 22.46
CA TRP A 189 -3.19 33.42 23.50
C TRP A 189 -4.10 34.61 23.08
N SER A 190 -4.94 34.49 22.05
CA SER A 190 -5.72 35.64 21.55
C SER A 190 -7.11 35.73 22.17
N THR A 191 -7.41 36.89 22.76
CA THR A 191 -8.65 37.24 23.45
C THR A 191 -9.87 37.39 22.52
N TYR A 192 -9.71 37.45 21.21
CA TYR A 192 -10.84 37.51 20.28
C TYR A 192 -10.42 36.86 18.96
N ALA A 193 -10.85 35.63 18.72
CA ALA A 193 -10.62 34.94 17.46
C ALA A 193 -11.19 35.79 16.31
N MET A 194 -10.28 36.39 15.53
CA MET A 194 -10.60 37.16 14.34
C MET A 194 -11.20 36.21 13.29
N ALA A 195 -12.52 36.22 13.20
CA ALA A 195 -13.25 35.54 12.14
C ALA A 195 -12.99 36.27 10.82
N GLY A 196 -12.00 35.81 10.05
CA GLY A 196 -12.07 35.98 8.60
C GLY A 196 -13.10 34.99 8.09
N THR A 197 -14.25 35.47 7.61
CA THR A 197 -15.12 34.65 6.78
C THR A 197 -14.32 34.19 5.58
N VAL A 198 -14.08 32.89 5.44
CA VAL A 198 -13.74 32.32 4.14
C VAL A 198 -15.01 32.42 3.30
N GLU A 199 -15.21 33.59 2.70
CA GLU A 199 -16.33 33.89 1.82
C GLU A 199 -16.32 32.89 0.66
N GLY A 200 -17.40 32.13 0.49
CA GLY A 200 -17.66 31.37 -0.75
C GLY A 200 -17.43 29.85 -0.74
N ALA A 201 -17.00 29.22 0.36
CA ALA A 201 -16.84 27.76 0.38
C ALA A 201 -18.18 27.04 0.68
N ASP A 202 -19.11 26.96 -0.29
CA ASP A 202 -20.24 26.03 -0.19
C ASP A 202 -19.73 24.60 -0.43
N PRO A 203 -19.73 23.71 0.59
CA PRO A 203 -19.22 22.35 0.42
C PRO A 203 -19.96 21.58 -0.68
N VAL A 204 -21.23 21.92 -0.96
CA VAL A 204 -21.99 21.32 -2.05
C VAL A 204 -21.48 21.79 -3.42
N ALA A 205 -21.14 23.07 -3.56
CA ALA A 205 -20.59 23.60 -4.81
C ALA A 205 -19.19 23.02 -5.09
N MET A 206 -18.34 22.93 -4.07
CA MET A 206 -17.02 22.29 -4.18
C MET A 206 -17.13 20.81 -4.57
N ALA A 207 -18.04 20.07 -3.94
CA ALA A 207 -18.27 18.67 -4.26
C ALA A 207 -18.83 18.48 -5.68
N ALA A 208 -19.71 19.36 -6.15
CA ALA A 208 -20.23 19.32 -7.51
C ALA A 208 -19.13 19.59 -8.56
N GLU A 209 -18.25 20.56 -8.31
CA GLU A 209 -17.11 20.83 -9.20
C GLU A 209 -16.15 19.63 -9.25
N PHE A 210 -15.83 19.05 -8.09
CA PHE A 210 -14.97 17.87 -8.04
C PHE A 210 -15.63 16.66 -8.71
N GLY A 211 -16.91 16.42 -8.46
CA GLY A 211 -17.70 15.38 -9.10
C GLY A 211 -17.76 15.54 -10.63
N ALA A 212 -17.86 16.77 -11.14
CA ALA A 212 -17.77 17.04 -12.57
C ALA A 212 -16.41 16.62 -13.17
N ARG A 213 -15.30 16.95 -12.50
CA ARG A 213 -13.95 16.52 -12.93
C ARG A 213 -13.79 14.99 -12.93
N LEU A 214 -14.36 14.30 -11.94
CA LEU A 214 -14.36 12.83 -11.90
C LEU A 214 -15.13 12.23 -13.08
N ARG A 215 -16.29 12.79 -13.43
CA ARG A 215 -17.07 12.36 -14.60
C ARG A 215 -16.38 12.66 -15.93
N GLU A 216 -15.71 13.81 -16.04
CA GLU A 216 -14.87 14.16 -17.21
C GLU A 216 -13.70 13.18 -17.37
N THR A 217 -13.05 12.82 -16.27
CA THR A 217 -11.99 11.80 -16.24
C THR A 217 -12.53 10.43 -16.65
N ALA A 218 -13.70 10.04 -16.14
CA ALA A 218 -14.38 8.80 -16.55
C ALA A 218 -14.70 8.78 -18.04
N GLY A 219 -15.20 9.90 -18.60
CA GLY A 219 -15.38 10.07 -20.04
C GLY A 219 -14.07 9.89 -20.81
N SER A 220 -12.99 10.51 -20.34
CA SER A 220 -11.66 10.41 -20.96
C SER A 220 -11.09 8.98 -20.95
N ILE A 221 -11.40 8.16 -19.93
CA ILE A 221 -11.03 6.74 -19.87
C ILE A 221 -11.79 5.95 -20.96
N ARG A 222 -13.10 6.16 -21.09
CA ARG A 222 -13.95 5.51 -22.10
C ARG A 222 -13.55 5.91 -23.52
N GLU A 223 -13.23 7.19 -23.74
CA GLU A 223 -12.76 7.72 -25.03
C GLU A 223 -11.31 7.33 -25.35
N ARG A 224 -10.63 6.62 -24.44
CA ARG A 224 -9.25 6.14 -24.59
C ARG A 224 -8.21 7.26 -24.70
N VAL A 225 -8.54 8.45 -24.20
CA VAL A 225 -7.62 9.59 -24.09
C VAL A 225 -6.60 9.36 -22.98
N ILE A 226 -7.03 8.73 -21.88
CA ILE A 226 -6.17 8.31 -20.76
C ILE A 226 -6.37 6.82 -20.46
N GLY A 227 -5.40 6.22 -19.77
CA GLY A 227 -5.48 4.83 -19.31
C GLY A 227 -6.39 4.66 -18.08
N PRO A 228 -6.87 3.42 -17.80
CA PRO A 228 -7.71 3.14 -16.64
C PRO A 228 -6.96 3.19 -15.30
N ALA A 229 -5.62 3.07 -15.31
CA ALA A 229 -4.77 3.18 -14.14
C ALA A 229 -4.53 4.66 -13.79
N LEU A 230 -5.26 5.16 -12.79
CA LEU A 230 -5.13 6.53 -12.30
C LEU A 230 -4.07 6.65 -11.19
N PRO A 231 -3.43 7.82 -11.03
CA PRO A 231 -2.50 8.07 -9.94
C PRO A 231 -3.21 7.93 -8.58
N VAL A 232 -2.66 7.10 -7.70
CA VAL A 232 -3.13 6.95 -6.32
C VAL A 232 -2.25 7.81 -5.41
N HIS A 233 -2.87 8.54 -4.47
CA HIS A 233 -2.10 9.19 -3.42
C HIS A 233 -1.53 8.13 -2.48
N VAL A 234 -0.20 8.01 -2.46
CA VAL A 234 0.52 7.23 -1.46
C VAL A 234 0.81 8.19 -0.31
N GLU A 235 0.33 7.88 0.90
CA GLU A 235 0.70 8.64 2.09
C GLU A 235 2.23 8.74 2.15
N VAL A 236 2.78 9.95 2.20
CA VAL A 236 4.23 10.10 2.36
C VAL A 236 4.59 9.57 3.74
N MET A 237 5.54 8.63 3.80
CA MET A 237 6.00 8.09 5.06
C MET A 237 6.41 9.24 6.00
N PRO A 238 5.82 9.32 7.21
CA PRO A 238 6.19 10.36 8.16
C PRO A 238 7.67 10.22 8.53
N HIS A 239 8.30 11.29 9.02
CA HIS A 239 9.63 11.18 9.58
C HIS A 239 9.57 10.27 10.83
N ILE A 240 10.01 9.02 10.69
CA ILE A 240 10.05 8.05 11.79
C ILE A 240 11.33 8.30 12.59
N GLU A 241 11.18 8.80 13.81
CA GLU A 241 12.27 8.88 14.78
C GLU A 241 12.30 7.60 15.62
N VAL A 242 13.47 6.95 15.70
CA VAL A 242 13.69 5.84 16.64
C VAL A 242 13.73 6.43 18.06
N PRO A 243 12.86 5.99 18.99
CA PRO A 243 12.90 6.44 20.37
C PRO A 243 14.30 6.30 20.97
N ARG A 244 14.71 7.27 21.79
CA ARG A 244 16.02 7.28 22.46
C ARG A 244 15.85 7.17 23.97
N PRO A 245 15.34 6.03 24.49
CA PRO A 245 15.30 5.84 25.93
C PRO A 245 16.74 5.82 26.47
N GLU A 246 16.94 6.50 27.59
CA GLU A 246 18.21 6.55 28.31
C GLU A 246 18.07 5.84 29.66
N MET A 247 19.14 5.19 30.09
CA MET A 247 19.23 4.46 31.36
C MET A 247 20.48 4.90 32.12
N GLN A 248 20.34 5.05 33.44
CA GLN A 248 21.49 5.31 34.32
C GLN A 248 22.13 3.99 34.75
N ILE A 249 23.43 3.87 34.54
CA ILE A 249 24.21 2.69 34.90
C ILE A 249 25.39 3.05 35.80
N VAL A 250 25.87 2.06 36.53
CA VAL A 250 27.17 2.05 37.20
C VAL A 250 28.09 1.12 36.40
N ALA A 251 29.06 1.68 35.69
CA ALA A 251 30.11 0.91 35.04
C ALA A 251 31.07 0.35 36.11
N LEU A 252 31.16 -0.98 36.20
CA LEU A 252 32.04 -1.67 37.13
C LEU A 252 33.49 -1.66 36.62
N GLU A 253 33.65 -1.75 35.30
CA GLU A 253 34.92 -1.69 34.59
C GLU A 253 34.84 -0.71 33.41
N PRO A 254 35.96 -0.10 32.98
CA PRO A 254 35.97 0.77 31.81
C PRO A 254 35.61 -0.01 30.53
N PHE A 255 34.62 0.46 29.77
CA PHE A 255 34.22 -0.16 28.51
C PHE A 255 33.94 0.86 27.41
N THR A 256 33.94 0.40 26.16
CA THR A 256 33.66 1.22 24.98
C THR A 256 32.59 0.57 24.10
N PHE A 257 31.81 1.38 23.42
CA PHE A 257 30.87 0.95 22.38
C PHE A 257 30.79 2.00 21.27
N THR A 258 30.21 1.66 20.12
CA THR A 258 30.02 2.65 19.03
C THR A 258 28.72 3.42 19.22
N ASP A 259 28.81 4.74 19.38
CA ASP A 259 27.69 5.63 19.64
C ASP A 259 26.77 5.82 18.42
N ALA A 260 25.75 6.67 18.58
CA ALA A 260 24.81 6.97 17.52
C ALA A 260 25.42 7.71 16.31
N ALA A 261 26.53 8.43 16.50
CA ALA A 261 27.27 9.10 15.43
C ALA A 261 28.26 8.15 14.72
N GLY A 262 28.49 6.96 15.27
CA GLY A 262 29.50 6.02 14.78
C GLY A 262 30.89 6.27 15.36
N SER A 263 30.98 7.01 16.46
CA SER A 263 32.23 7.27 17.19
C SER A 263 32.31 6.36 18.42
N PRO A 264 33.52 5.96 18.85
CA PRO A 264 33.68 5.21 20.09
C PRO A 264 33.33 6.08 21.30
N ALA A 265 32.40 5.60 22.13
CA ALA A 265 32.04 6.18 23.41
C ALA A 265 32.81 5.46 24.54
N TYR A 266 33.70 6.19 25.21
CA TYR A 266 34.55 5.65 26.28
C TYR A 266 33.93 5.90 27.65
N LEU A 267 33.59 4.83 28.35
CA LEU A 267 32.90 4.89 29.64
C LEU A 267 33.84 4.38 30.74
N PRO A 268 34.52 5.27 31.49
CA PRO A 268 35.33 4.85 32.63
C PRO A 268 34.44 4.27 33.74
N ALA A 269 35.03 3.48 34.65
CA ALA A 269 34.30 2.92 35.79
C ALA A 269 33.72 4.02 36.71
N TRP A 270 32.45 4.37 36.48
CA TRP A 270 31.68 5.40 37.17
C TRP A 270 30.19 5.30 36.79
N THR A 271 29.39 6.28 37.22
CA THR A 271 28.00 6.44 36.77
C THR A 271 27.91 7.14 35.42
N HIS A 272 27.04 6.63 34.55
CA HIS A 272 26.77 7.20 33.22
C HIS A 272 25.29 7.10 32.86
N THR A 273 24.84 8.02 32.02
CA THR A 273 23.53 7.95 31.37
C THR A 273 23.75 7.65 29.89
N ILE A 274 23.33 6.47 29.44
CA ILE A 274 23.51 6.01 28.06
C ILE A 274 22.21 5.44 27.50
N ALA A 275 22.14 5.28 26.17
CA ALA A 275 20.97 4.70 25.52
C ALA A 275 20.68 3.29 26.07
N THR A 276 19.42 2.99 26.38
CA THR A 276 18.99 1.71 26.98
C THR A 276 19.55 0.47 26.27
N PRO A 277 19.55 0.38 24.92
CA PRO A 277 20.12 -0.78 24.24
C PRO A 277 21.61 -1.01 24.52
N ALA A 278 22.39 0.07 24.71
CA ALA A 278 23.81 -0.05 25.08
C ALA A 278 23.97 -0.41 26.56
N ALA A 279 23.09 0.10 27.44
CA ALA A 279 23.07 -0.22 28.86
C ALA A 279 22.74 -1.70 29.11
N GLU A 280 21.69 -2.23 28.48
CA GLU A 280 21.29 -3.63 28.59
C GLU A 280 22.44 -4.57 28.17
N ARG A 281 23.11 -4.26 27.07
CA ARG A 281 24.27 -5.03 26.60
C ARG A 281 25.45 -4.99 27.57
N ALA A 282 25.73 -3.83 28.17
CA ALA A 282 26.79 -3.70 29.16
C ALA A 282 26.47 -4.48 30.45
N ILE A 283 25.20 -4.52 30.85
CA ILE A 283 24.71 -5.30 32.00
C ILE A 283 24.80 -6.80 31.70
N GLU A 284 24.35 -7.24 30.52
CA GLU A 284 24.46 -8.64 30.07
C GLU A 284 25.92 -9.12 30.02
N ALA A 285 26.84 -8.25 29.61
CA ALA A 285 28.27 -8.53 29.59
C ALA A 285 28.93 -8.51 30.98
N GLY A 286 28.18 -8.15 32.04
CA GLY A 286 28.70 -8.03 33.41
C GLY A 286 29.60 -6.80 33.63
N LEU A 287 29.61 -5.85 32.70
CA LEU A 287 30.45 -4.65 32.74
C LEU A 287 29.78 -3.49 33.48
N ALA A 288 28.45 -3.54 33.64
CA ALA A 288 27.66 -2.50 34.30
C ALA A 288 26.51 -3.09 35.13
N LEU A 289 25.98 -2.28 36.04
CA LEU A 289 24.72 -2.52 36.75
C LEU A 289 23.80 -1.32 36.55
N GLU A 290 22.49 -1.55 36.54
CA GLU A 290 21.52 -0.45 36.57
C GLU A 290 21.62 0.29 37.90
N LEU A 291 21.68 1.63 37.87
CA LEU A 291 21.94 2.43 39.07
C LEU A 291 20.79 2.34 40.08
N ASP A 292 19.55 2.17 39.62
CA ASP A 292 18.36 2.20 40.47
C ASP A 292 18.15 0.89 41.28
N THR A 293 18.90 -0.18 40.96
CA THR A 293 18.86 -1.44 41.72
C THR A 293 19.62 -1.35 43.04
N GLU A 294 19.34 -2.27 43.96
CA GLU A 294 20.07 -2.36 45.22
C GLU A 294 21.55 -2.70 44.98
N GLU A 295 21.84 -3.63 44.05
CA GLU A 295 23.22 -3.98 43.70
C GLU A 295 23.97 -2.81 43.04
N GLY A 296 23.29 -2.02 42.19
CA GLY A 296 23.86 -0.84 41.55
C GLY A 296 24.22 0.26 42.55
N ARG A 297 23.31 0.56 43.49
CA ARG A 297 23.56 1.53 44.57
C ARG A 297 24.73 1.12 45.46
N ASP A 298 24.80 -0.15 45.83
CA ASP A 298 25.92 -0.69 46.61
C ASP A 298 27.25 -0.64 45.85
N ALA A 299 27.24 -0.94 44.55
CA ALA A 299 28.41 -0.84 43.70
C ALA A 299 28.90 0.62 43.55
N PHE A 300 27.96 1.56 43.42
CA PHE A 300 28.27 2.98 43.37
C PHE A 300 28.93 3.48 44.67
N GLU A 301 28.38 3.10 45.84
CA GLU A 301 28.97 3.47 47.14
C GLU A 301 30.36 2.87 47.34
N LYS A 302 30.60 1.64 46.86
CA LYS A 302 31.94 1.02 46.86
C LYS A 302 32.92 1.78 45.96
N LEU A 303 32.49 2.19 44.76
CA LEU A 303 33.32 2.98 43.82
C LEU A 303 33.63 4.37 44.37
N LYS A 304 32.65 5.03 44.98
CA LYS A 304 32.81 6.34 45.63
C LYS A 304 33.87 6.31 46.72
N ARG A 305 33.82 5.32 47.64
CA ARG A 305 34.82 5.12 48.70
C ARG A 305 36.24 4.86 48.15
N ARG A 306 36.35 4.12 47.04
CA ARG A 306 37.65 3.86 46.37
C ARG A 306 38.23 5.13 45.76
N ARG A 307 37.39 5.99 45.19
CA ARG A 307 37.81 7.25 44.56
C ARG A 307 38.23 8.31 45.58
N GLU A 308 37.56 8.36 46.74
CA GLU A 308 37.96 9.24 47.86
C GLU A 308 39.36 8.89 48.42
N GLY A 309 39.83 7.65 48.24
CA GLY A 309 41.16 7.20 48.67
C GLY A 309 42.27 7.24 47.61
N SER A 310 41.97 7.59 46.35
CA SER A 310 42.93 7.56 45.23
C SER A 310 42.90 8.88 44.44
N MET A 311 44.01 9.61 44.43
CA MET A 311 44.17 10.87 43.67
C MET A 311 44.63 10.67 42.22
N SER A 312 44.54 9.46 41.66
CA SER A 312 44.87 9.23 40.25
C SER A 312 43.71 9.64 39.34
N THR A 313 43.94 10.64 38.50
CA THR A 313 43.03 11.09 37.42
C THR A 313 43.40 10.54 36.05
N ASN A 314 44.37 9.60 35.98
CA ASN A 314 44.80 9.04 34.72
C ASN A 314 43.66 8.24 34.08
N PRO A 315 43.36 8.46 32.78
CA PRO A 315 42.38 7.65 32.09
C PRO A 315 42.82 6.17 32.11
N PRO A 316 41.87 5.22 32.19
CA PRO A 316 42.19 3.80 32.13
C PRO A 316 43.03 3.46 30.90
N GLU A 317 44.10 2.67 31.09
CA GLU A 317 44.96 2.22 29.98
C GLU A 317 44.24 1.23 29.04
N HIS A 318 43.17 0.59 29.53
CA HIS A 318 42.39 -0.40 28.79
C HIS A 318 40.89 -0.19 28.99
N TYR A 319 40.15 -0.24 27.88
CA TYR A 319 38.69 -0.29 27.82
C TYR A 319 38.27 -1.62 27.21
N VAL A 320 37.31 -2.30 27.82
CA VAL A 320 36.69 -3.51 27.25
C VAL A 320 35.77 -3.09 26.11
N ASP A 321 35.96 -3.64 24.91
CA ASP A 321 35.04 -3.40 23.80
C ASP A 321 33.77 -4.23 23.97
N LEU A 322 32.62 -3.55 24.05
CA LEU A 322 31.31 -4.17 24.18
C LEU A 322 30.88 -4.89 22.88
N GLY A 323 31.52 -4.59 21.75
CA GLY A 323 31.15 -5.14 20.44
C GLY A 323 29.74 -4.69 19.99
N PHE A 324 29.20 -3.62 20.60
CA PHE A 324 27.87 -3.10 20.31
C PHE A 324 27.96 -1.77 19.55
N SER A 325 27.12 -1.63 18.51
CA SER A 325 26.99 -0.41 17.73
C SER A 325 25.57 0.14 17.81
N LEU A 326 25.42 1.26 18.52
CA LEU A 326 24.15 1.97 18.65
C LEU A 326 23.69 2.53 17.30
N LYS A 327 24.63 2.90 16.43
CA LYS A 327 24.35 3.32 15.05
C LYS A 327 23.74 2.20 14.21
N GLU A 328 24.31 1.00 14.25
CA GLU A 328 23.79 -0.16 13.50
C GLU A 328 22.46 -0.65 14.06
N TRP A 329 22.33 -0.68 15.39
CA TRP A 329 21.06 -0.97 16.04
C TRP A 329 19.96 0.01 15.59
N ARG A 330 20.24 1.32 15.59
CA ARG A 330 19.29 2.34 15.10
C ARG A 330 18.93 2.17 13.63
N ALA A 331 19.90 1.84 12.79
CA ALA A 331 19.64 1.59 11.37
C ALA A 331 18.70 0.39 11.17
N THR A 332 18.89 -0.66 11.99
CA THR A 332 18.06 -1.88 11.97
C THR A 332 16.64 -1.59 12.45
N GLU A 333 16.50 -0.88 13.58
CA GLU A 333 15.20 -0.50 14.14
C GLU A 333 14.42 0.41 13.19
N LEU A 334 15.10 1.39 12.59
CA LEU A 334 14.50 2.26 11.58
C LEU A 334 14.05 1.45 10.35
N SER A 335 14.81 0.44 9.92
CA SER A 335 14.39 -0.44 8.82
C SER A 335 13.13 -1.20 9.18
N GLN A 336 13.07 -1.81 10.37
CA GLN A 336 11.89 -2.55 10.81
C GLN A 336 10.64 -1.67 10.90
N LEU A 337 10.77 -0.44 11.40
CA LEU A 337 9.67 0.52 11.46
C LEU A 337 9.19 0.94 10.06
N LYS A 338 10.11 1.10 9.10
CA LYS A 338 9.77 1.38 7.70
C LYS A 338 9.05 0.20 7.06
N ASP A 339 9.57 -1.01 7.26
CA ASP A 339 8.97 -2.24 6.72
C ASP A 339 7.56 -2.46 7.29
N ALA A 340 7.38 -2.23 8.60
CA ALA A 340 6.07 -2.28 9.24
C ALA A 340 5.10 -1.22 8.69
N TRP A 341 5.58 -0.01 8.39
CA TRP A 341 4.78 1.04 7.76
C TRP A 341 4.35 0.66 6.34
N HIS A 342 5.27 0.15 5.52
CA HIS A 342 4.97 -0.33 4.16
C HIS A 342 3.96 -1.48 4.17
N ALA A 343 4.15 -2.48 5.03
CA ALA A 343 3.20 -3.58 5.22
C ALA A 343 1.83 -3.12 5.75
N GLY A 344 1.76 -1.97 6.41
CA GLY A 344 0.52 -1.32 6.81
C GLY A 344 -0.22 -0.66 5.64
N GLN A 345 0.51 -0.03 4.72
CA GLN A 345 -0.06 0.62 3.53
C GLN A 345 -0.60 -0.40 2.52
N GLU A 346 0.14 -1.48 2.25
CA GLU A 346 -0.31 -2.54 1.34
C GLU A 346 -1.63 -3.18 1.80
N ARG A 347 -1.82 -3.32 3.12
CA ARG A 347 -3.07 -3.82 3.70
C ARG A 347 -4.24 -2.84 3.61
N ARG A 348 -3.99 -1.53 3.44
CA ARG A 348 -5.05 -0.53 3.24
C ARG A 348 -5.40 -0.31 1.77
N ALA A 349 -4.46 -0.64 0.88
CA ALA A 349 -4.63 -0.51 -0.57
C ALA A 349 -5.29 -1.73 -1.23
N ALA A 350 -5.21 -2.91 -0.60
CA ALA A 350 -5.86 -4.16 -1.02
C ALA A 350 -7.34 -4.23 -0.58
#